data_AF-A0A822C1Q0-F1
#
_entry.id   AF-A0A822C1Q0-F1
#
_cell.length_a   1.000
_cell.length_b   1.000
_cell.length_c   1.000
_cell.angle_alpha   90.00
_cell.angle_beta   90.00
_cell.angle_gamma   90.00
#
_symmetry.space_group_name_H-M   'P 1'
#
loop_
_entity.id
_entity.type
_entity.pdbx_description
1 polymer ?
#
loop_
_entity_poly.entity_id
_entity_poly.type
_entity_poly.pdbx_seq_one_letter_code
_entity_poly.pdbx_strand_id
1 'polypeptide(L)' 'ITTIEITEGKPPYSDIHPMRAIFMIPSRPPPTFKDTSRWTPALNDFVSKCLVKNPDARSTATELLNVIMN' A
#
# COMPACT_ATOMS: atom_id res chain seq x y z
N ILE A 1 -2.83 2.87 1.05
CA ILE A 1 -3.54 2.89 -0.26
C ILE A 1 -3.39 4.24 -0.92
N THR A 2 -3.78 5.33 -0.26
CA THR A 2 -3.70 6.70 -0.79
C THR A 2 -2.32 7.09 -1.33
N THR A 3 -1.22 6.64 -0.72
CA THR A 3 0.13 6.87 -1.28
C THR A 3 0.29 6.33 -2.70
N ILE A 4 -0.21 5.12 -2.98
CA ILE A 4 -0.19 4.53 -4.33
C ILE A 4 -1.05 5.35 -5.29
N GLU A 5 -2.23 5.80 -4.84
CA GLU A 5 -3.12 6.64 -5.63
C GLU A 5 -2.49 8.00 -5.98
N ILE A 6 -1.82 8.65 -5.03
CA ILE A 6 -1.10 9.90 -5.27
C ILE A 6 0.01 9.71 -6.32
N THR A 7 0.77 8.62 -6.24
CA THR A 7 1.92 8.37 -7.12
C THR A 7 1.54 7.83 -8.50
N GLU A 8 0.43 7.07 -8.60
CA GLU A 8 0.02 6.39 -9.83
C GLU A 8 -1.27 6.95 -10.45
N GLY A 9 -1.88 7.96 -9.82
CA GLY A 9 -3.13 8.60 -10.24
C GLY A 9 -4.41 7.78 -9.99
N LYS A 10 -4.29 6.53 -9.51
CA LYS A 10 -5.44 5.68 -9.19
C LYS A 10 -5.09 4.63 -8.13
N PRO A 11 -6.04 4.22 -7.28
CA PRO A 11 -5.79 3.17 -6.30
C PRO A 11 -5.70 1.79 -6.96
N PRO A 12 -5.13 0.78 -6.26
CA PRO A 12 -5.22 -0.62 -6.67
C PRO A 12 -6.66 -1.04 -6.91
N TYR A 13 -6.89 -1.87 -7.94
CA TYR A 13 -8.21 -2.39 -8.31
C TYR A 13 -9.25 -1.35 -8.77
N SER A 14 -8.86 -0.11 -9.07
CA SER A 14 -9.76 0.94 -9.59
C SER A 14 -10.55 0.55 -10.84
N ASP A 15 -9.99 -0.30 -11.72
CA ASP A 15 -10.67 -0.77 -12.94
C ASP A 15 -11.48 -2.06 -12.73
N ILE A 16 -11.55 -2.58 -11.50
CA ILE A 16 -12.25 -3.82 -11.17
C ILE A 16 -13.65 -3.51 -10.64
N HIS A 17 -14.65 -4.27 -11.08
CA HIS A 17 -16.01 -4.14 -10.57
C HIS A 17 -16.04 -4.23 -9.02
N PRO A 18 -16.73 -3.32 -8.30
CA PRO A 18 -16.65 -3.22 -6.85
C PRO A 18 -16.90 -4.54 -6.11
N MET A 19 -17.90 -5.31 -6.55
CA MET A 19 -18.21 -6.63 -5.95
C MET A 19 -17.04 -7.61 -6.02
N ARG A 20 -16.21 -7.57 -7.08
CA ARG A 20 -15.00 -8.40 -7.16
C ARG A 20 -13.89 -7.88 -6.25
N ALA A 21 -13.71 -6.56 -6.17
CA ALA A 21 -12.71 -5.94 -5.30
C ALA A 21 -12.91 -6.30 -3.83
N ILE A 22 -14.17 -6.35 -3.36
CA ILE A 22 -14.53 -6.75 -1.99
C ILE A 22 -13.93 -8.12 -1.61
N PHE A 23 -13.98 -9.10 -2.52
CA PHE A 23 -13.40 -10.43 -2.26
C PHE A 23 -11.90 -10.46 -2.50
N MET A 24 -11.38 -9.66 -3.43
CA MET A 24 -9.95 -9.64 -3.76
C MET A 24 -9.10 -9.01 -2.65
N ILE A 25 -9.53 -7.91 -2.02
CA ILE A 25 -8.78 -7.20 -0.98
C ILE A 25 -8.39 -8.11 0.20
N PRO A 26 -9.31 -8.88 0.82
CA PRO A 26 -8.95 -9.77 1.93
C PRO A 26 -8.30 -11.08 1.48
N SER A 27 -8.39 -11.50 0.21
CA SER A 27 -7.85 -12.79 -0.25
C SER A 27 -6.47 -12.71 -0.91
N ARG A 28 -6.17 -11.60 -1.60
CA ARG A 28 -4.89 -11.38 -2.28
C ARG A 28 -3.81 -10.92 -1.30
N PRO A 29 -2.53 -11.01 -1.69
CA PRO A 29 -1.46 -10.28 -1.03
C PRO A 29 -1.71 -8.77 -1.06
N PRO A 30 -1.11 -8.00 -0.13
CA PRO A 30 -1.11 -6.55 -0.19
C PRO A 30 -0.65 -6.02 -1.56
N PRO A 31 -1.29 -4.98 -2.10
CA PRO A 31 -0.83 -4.39 -3.35
C PRO A 31 0.49 -3.63 -3.14
N THR A 32 1.32 -3.59 -4.18
CA THR A 32 2.52 -2.77 -4.28
C THR A 32 2.34 -1.75 -5.41
N PHE A 33 3.33 -0.88 -5.63
CA PHE A 33 3.42 -0.14 -6.89
C PHE A 33 3.49 -1.09 -8.08
N LYS A 34 3.00 -0.66 -9.25
CA LYS A 34 3.06 -1.43 -10.51
C LYS A 34 4.49 -1.72 -10.94
N ASP A 35 5.38 -0.76 -10.69
CA ASP A 35 6.81 -0.87 -10.92
C ASP A 35 7.55 -0.29 -9.71
N THR A 36 7.99 -1.17 -8.82
CA THR A 36 8.67 -0.78 -7.57
C THR A 36 10.05 -0.17 -7.82
N SER A 37 10.66 -0.42 -8.99
CA SER A 37 11.98 0.11 -9.33
C SER A 37 11.97 1.62 -9.64
N ARG A 38 10.78 2.16 -9.99
CA ARG A 38 10.59 3.60 -10.22
C ARG A 38 10.57 4.43 -8.94
N TRP A 39 10.46 3.80 -7.77
CA TRP A 39 10.26 4.47 -6.50
C TRP A 39 11.42 4.19 -5.55
N THR A 40 11.67 5.14 -4.64
CA THR A 40 12.77 4.99 -3.68
C THR A 40 12.54 3.81 -2.75
N PRO A 41 13.61 3.17 -2.23
CA PRO A 41 13.47 2.10 -1.24
C PRO A 41 12.66 2.52 0.00
N ALA A 42 12.84 3.76 0.48
CA ALA A 42 12.09 4.31 1.60
C ALA A 42 10.58 4.40 1.32
N LEU A 43 10.18 4.83 0.11
CA LEU A 43 8.77 4.89 -0.26
C LEU A 43 8.15 3.50 -0.41
N ASN A 44 8.89 2.55 -0.99
CA ASN A 44 8.49 1.15 -1.05
C ASN A 44 8.30 0.56 0.36
N ASP A 45 9.25 0.79 1.28
CA ASP A 45 9.18 0.34 2.67
C ASP A 45 7.98 0.96 3.41
N PHE A 46 7.78 2.27 3.28
CA PHE A 46 6.64 2.99 3.87
C PHE A 46 5.31 2.37 3.44
N VAL A 47 5.12 2.10 2.15
CA VAL A 47 3.89 1.48 1.64
C VAL A 47 3.73 0.05 2.17
N SER A 48 4.82 -0.71 2.25
CA SER A 48 4.77 -2.09 2.79
C SER A 48 4.30 -2.13 4.25
N LYS A 49 4.77 -1.18 5.08
CA LYS A 49 4.39 -1.03 6.49
C LYS A 49 2.94 -0.55 6.68
N CYS A 50 2.44 0.26 5.75
CA CYS A 50 1.04 0.67 5.74
C CYS A 50 0.09 -0.49 5.37
N LEU A 51 0.52 -1.39 4.48
CA LEU A 51 -0.35 -2.39 3.85
C LEU A 51 -0.21 -3.80 4.46
N VAL A 52 -0.09 -3.88 5.78
CA VAL A 52 -0.07 -5.16 6.51
C VAL A 52 -1.51 -5.63 6.80
N LYS A 53 -1.89 -6.85 6.39
CA LYS A 53 -3.27 -7.35 6.55
C LYS A 53 -3.68 -7.54 8.01
N ASN A 54 -2.80 -8.12 8.83
CA ASN A 54 -3.03 -8.23 10.26
C ASN A 54 -2.95 -6.83 10.89
N PRO A 55 -4.05 -6.29 11.46
CA PRO A 55 -4.05 -4.96 12.05
C PRO A 55 -3.07 -4.83 13.22
N ASP A 56 -2.89 -5.88 14.02
CA ASP A 56 -2.00 -5.85 15.19
C ASP A 56 -0.51 -5.79 14.79
N ALA A 57 -0.19 -6.20 13.56
CA ALA A 57 1.17 -6.12 13.01
C ALA A 57 1.36 -4.91 12.07
N ARG A 58 0.33 -4.08 11.88
CA ARG A 58 0.41 -2.91 11.00
C ARG A 58 1.01 -1.73 11.76
N SER A 59 1.98 -1.07 11.14
CA SER A 59 2.64 0.08 11.77
C SER A 59 1.65 1.19 12.09
N THR A 60 1.82 1.77 13.27
CA THR A 60 1.11 2.96 13.75
C THR A 60 1.62 4.22 13.05
N ALA A 61 0.85 5.30 13.15
CA ALA A 61 1.26 6.60 12.59
C ALA A 61 2.61 7.07 13.16
N THR A 62 2.83 6.91 14.48
CA THR A 62 4.09 7.29 15.14
C THR A 62 5.29 6.52 14.61
N GLU A 63 5.16 5.21 14.37
CA GLU A 63 6.23 4.40 13.79
C GLU A 63 6.52 4.79 12.34
N LEU A 64 5.48 5.09 11.56
CA LEU A 64 5.61 5.46 10.15
C LEU A 64 6.34 6.81 9.95
N LEU A 65 6.31 7.73 10.92
CA LEU A 65 7.09 8.97 10.86
C LEU A 65 8.59 8.70 10.77
N ASN A 66 9.08 7.63 11.41
CA ASN A 66 10.50 7.28 11.41
C ASN A 66 10.96 6.61 10.11
N VAL A 67 10.03 6.13 9.27
CA VAL A 67 10.36 5.49 7.98
C VAL A 67 10.75 6.52 6.93
N ILE A 68 10.20 7.73 7.02
CA ILE A 68 10.40 8.82 6.05
C ILE A 68 11.70 9.59 6.31
N MET A 69 12.26 9.49 7.52
CA MET A 69 13.41 10.29 7.98
C MET A 69 14.79 9.64 7.74
N ASN A 70 14.85 8.46 7.10
CA ASN A 70 16.08 7.77 6.69
C ASN A 70 16.19 7.68 5.16
#